data_AF-A0AAN8X734-F1
#
_entry.id   AF-A0AAN8X734-F1
#
_cell.length_a   1.000
_cell.length_b   1.000
_cell.length_c   1.000
_cell.angle_alpha   90.00
_cell.angle_beta   90.00
_cell.angle_gamma   90.00
#
_symmetry.space_group_name_H-M   'P 1'
#
loop_
_entity.id
_entity.type
_entity.pdbx_description
1 polymer ?
#
loop_
_entity_poly.entity_id
_entity_poly.type
_entity_poly.pdbx_seq_one_letter_code
_entity_poly.pdbx_strand_id
1 'polypeptide(L)' 'TRPGVVKYGSYKYDDGTQYVGDWNEKGQKHGMGHLVLSDGTRYDGAFENGLFNGLGVIVFPDGD' A
#
# COMPACT_ATOMS: atom_id res chain seq x y z
N THR A 1 -5.79 16.03 -10.31
CA THR A 1 -4.49 15.31 -10.14
C THR A 1 -4.37 14.93 -8.68
N ARG A 2 -3.99 13.68 -8.37
CA ARG A 2 -3.71 13.26 -6.98
C ARG A 2 -2.38 13.91 -6.58
N PRO A 3 -2.32 14.84 -5.61
CA PRO A 3 -1.08 15.49 -5.23
C PRO A 3 -0.03 14.46 -4.82
N GLY A 4 1.22 14.62 -5.26
CA GLY A 4 2.34 13.75 -4.85
C GLY A 4 2.40 12.37 -5.51
N VAL A 5 1.40 11.95 -6.29
CA VAL A 5 1.45 10.69 -7.05
C VAL A 5 2.12 10.92 -8.40
N VAL A 6 3.14 10.10 -8.71
CA VAL A 6 3.87 10.19 -9.99
C VAL A 6 3.87 8.90 -10.80
N LYS A 7 3.58 7.76 -10.19
CA LYS A 7 3.46 6.48 -10.88
C LYS A 7 2.50 5.54 -10.16
N TYR A 8 1.95 4.59 -10.90
CA TYR A 8 1.26 3.41 -10.37
C TYR A 8 2.12 2.17 -10.66
N GLY A 9 2.23 1.24 -9.73
CA GLY A 9 3.00 0.03 -9.94
C GLY A 9 2.97 -0.95 -8.78
N SER A 10 3.53 -2.13 -9.02
CA SER A 10 3.66 -3.20 -8.04
C SER A 10 5.10 -3.33 -7.54
N TYR A 11 5.27 -3.68 -6.26
CA TYR A 11 6.55 -4.05 -5.68
C TYR A 11 6.38 -5.27 -4.77
N LYS A 12 7.26 -6.25 -4.94
CA LYS A 12 7.34 -7.44 -4.09
C LYS A 12 8.61 -7.34 -3.26
N TYR A 13 8.45 -7.42 -1.96
CA TYR A 13 9.53 -7.40 -0.98
C TYR A 13 10.06 -8.83 -0.75
N ASP A 14 11.29 -8.94 -0.26
CA ASP A 14 11.97 -10.22 -0.02
C ASP A 14 11.28 -11.05 1.07
N ASP A 15 10.62 -10.39 2.02
CA ASP A 15 9.84 -11.03 3.09
C ASP A 15 8.52 -11.65 2.59
N GLY A 16 8.17 -11.46 1.31
CA GLY A 16 6.92 -11.92 0.71
C GLY A 16 5.81 -10.88 0.70
N THR A 17 6.00 -9.73 1.36
CA THR A 17 5.07 -8.59 1.30
C THR A 17 4.93 -8.10 -0.14
N GLN A 18 3.72 -7.72 -0.52
CA GLN A 18 3.41 -7.21 -1.86
C GLN A 18 2.62 -5.92 -1.76
N TYR A 19 3.02 -4.92 -2.54
CA TYR A 19 2.28 -3.67 -2.67
C TYR A 19 1.92 -3.43 -4.13
N VAL A 20 0.70 -3.00 -4.38
CA VAL A 20 0.22 -2.53 -5.68
C VAL A 20 -0.48 -1.20 -5.45
N GLY A 21 0.02 -0.12 -6.04
CA GLY A 21 -0.59 1.19 -5.83
C GLY A 21 0.19 2.34 -6.39
N ASP A 22 -0.21 3.52 -5.93
CA ASP A 22 0.37 4.81 -6.26
C ASP A 22 1.71 5.01 -5.52
N TRP A 23 2.64 5.74 -6.15
CA TRP A 23 3.94 6.05 -5.57
C TRP A 23 4.29 7.52 -5.78
N ASN A 24 5.06 8.07 -4.84
CA ASN A 24 5.65 9.40 -4.96
C ASN A 24 7.04 9.37 -5.63
N GLU A 25 7.58 10.56 -5.89
CA GLU A 25 8.90 10.77 -6.52
C GLU A 25 10.06 10.16 -5.72
N LYS A 26 9.89 10.04 -4.40
CA LYS A 26 10.86 9.41 -3.48
C LYS A 26 10.80 7.88 -3.52
N GLY A 27 9.92 7.30 -4.33
CA GLY A 27 9.72 5.86 -4.40
C GLY A 27 9.02 5.28 -3.17
N GLN A 28 8.24 6.08 -2.45
CA GLN A 28 7.44 5.65 -1.31
C GLN A 28 5.99 5.41 -1.73
N LYS A 29 5.32 4.44 -1.08
CA LYS A 29 3.88 4.20 -1.19
C LYS A 29 3.14 5.50 -0.90
N HIS A 30 2.25 5.93 -1.79
CA HIS A 30 1.52 7.19 -1.68
C HIS A 30 0.15 7.03 -2.34
N GLY A 31 -0.82 7.92 -2.13
CA GLY A 31 -2.13 7.82 -2.81
C GLY A 31 -2.87 6.53 -2.45
N MET A 32 -3.60 5.93 -3.39
CA MET A 32 -4.34 4.69 -3.12
C MET A 32 -3.48 3.45 -3.40
N GLY A 33 -3.59 2.44 -2.54
CA GLY A 33 -2.89 1.18 -2.75
C GLY A 33 -3.51 0.00 -2.02
N HIS A 34 -2.98 -1.16 -2.37
CA HIS A 34 -3.28 -2.47 -1.82
C HIS A 34 -1.96 -3.10 -1.35
N LEU A 35 -1.89 -3.44 -0.06
CA LEU A 35 -0.73 -4.08 0.57
C LEU A 35 -1.16 -5.44 1.11
N VAL A 36 -0.39 -6.47 0.81
CA VAL A 36 -0.51 -7.81 1.41
C VAL A 36 0.78 -8.09 2.16
N LEU A 37 0.70 -8.25 3.46
CA LEU A 37 1.83 -8.66 4.29
C LEU A 37 2.08 -10.16 4.12
N SER A 38 3.28 -10.59 4.50
CA SER A 38 3.69 -12.00 4.40
C SER A 38 2.86 -12.96 5.27
N ASP A 39 2.24 -12.45 6.34
CA ASP A 39 1.31 -13.19 7.20
C ASP A 39 -0.09 -13.34 6.59
N GLY A 40 -0.37 -12.71 5.45
CA GLY A 40 -1.67 -12.71 4.77
C GLY A 40 -2.57 -11.53 5.12
N THR A 41 -2.16 -10.66 6.06
CA THR A 41 -2.88 -9.43 6.37
C THR A 41 -2.93 -8.53 5.15
N ARG A 42 -4.13 -8.04 4.81
CA ARG A 42 -4.38 -7.19 3.65
C ARG A 42 -4.83 -5.81 4.10
N TYR A 43 -4.26 -4.77 3.50
CA TYR A 43 -4.73 -3.39 3.65
C TYR A 43 -5.04 -2.78 2.29
N ASP A 44 -6.23 -2.20 2.15
CA ASP A 44 -6.66 -1.44 0.98
C ASP A 44 -7.06 -0.06 1.42
N GLY A 45 -6.31 0.95 1.01
CA GLY A 45 -6.55 2.29 1.49
C GLY A 45 -5.56 3.31 0.98
N ALA A 46 -5.61 4.48 1.60
CA ALA A 46 -4.71 5.57 1.28
C ALA A 46 -3.37 5.43 2.02
N PHE A 47 -2.32 5.93 1.36
CA PHE A 47 -0.94 5.92 1.80
C PHE A 47 -0.36 7.32 1.70
N GLU A 48 0.45 7.70 2.67
CA GLU A 48 1.23 8.93 2.64
C GLU A 48 2.65 8.67 3.13
N ASN A 49 3.63 8.97 2.29
CA ASN A 49 5.07 8.84 2.58
C ASN A 49 5.47 7.44 3.13
N GLY A 50 4.84 6.38 2.59
CA GLY A 50 5.13 5.00 2.95
C GLY A 50 4.24 4.41 4.06
N LEU A 51 3.42 5.23 4.71
CA LEU A 51 2.56 4.84 5.83
C LEU A 51 1.10 4.77 5.38
N PHE A 52 0.29 3.96 6.07
CA PHE A 52 -1.17 4.05 5.95
C PHE A 52 -1.64 5.43 6.39
N ASN A 53 -2.54 6.04 5.63
CA ASN A 53 -3.05 7.37 5.91
C ASN A 53 -4.48 7.52 5.37
N GLY A 54 -5.40 8.03 6.18
CA GLY A 54 -6.79 8.22 5.76
C GLY A 54 -7.61 6.93 5.79
N LEU A 55 -8.59 6.84 4.90
CA LEU A 55 -9.55 5.73 4.86
C LEU A 55 -8.90 4.48 4.25
N GLY A 56 -9.15 3.35 4.90
CA GLY A 56 -8.79 2.04 4.38
C GLY A 56 -9.50 0.92 5.12
N VAL A 57 -9.42 -0.27 4.54
CA VAL A 57 -9.91 -1.52 5.11
C VAL A 57 -8.70 -2.40 5.37
N ILE A 58 -8.55 -2.87 6.60
CA ILE A 58 -7.62 -3.94 6.95
C ILE A 58 -8.41 -5.23 7.12
N VAL A 59 -7.89 -6.31 6.56
CA VAL A 59 -8.43 -7.67 6.68
C VAL A 59 -7.33 -8.54 7.23
N PHE A 60 -7.56 -9.13 8.40
CA PHE A 60 -6.65 -10.08 8.99
C PHE A 60 -6.93 -11.49 8.45
N PRO A 61 -5.91 -12.35 8.31
CA PRO A 61 -6.04 -13.68 7.71
C PRO A 61 -6.95 -14.62 8.51
N ASP A 62 -7.14 -14.35 9.79
CA ASP A 62 -8.05 -15.05 10.71
C ASP A 62 -9.51 -14.57 10.61
N GLY A 63 -9.79 -13.51 9.86
CA GLY A 63 -11.15 -13.10 9.52
C GLY A 63 -11.93 -12.40 10.65
N ASP A 64 -11.24 -11.84 11.64
CA ASP A 64 -11.82 -10.98 12.69
C ASP A 64 -12.34 -9.62 12.15
#